data_AF-A0A3D4XB68-F1
#
_entry.id   AF-A0A3D4XB68-F1
#
_cell.length_a   1.000
_cell.length_b   1.000
_cell.length_c   1.000
_cell.angle_alpha   90.00
_cell.angle_beta   90.00
_cell.angle_gamma   90.00
#
_symmetry.space_group_name_H-M   'P 1'
#
loop_
_entity.id
_entity.type
_entity.pdbx_description
1 polymer ?
#
loop_
_entity_poly.entity_id
_entity_poly.type
_entity_poly.pdbx_seq_one_letter_code
_entity_poly.pdbx_strand_id
1 'polypeptide(L)'
;MQEKSFWRAMQTENADRGRLRVDVTSMLENTPLEGAKVSISYTGEPDQVIEELTTDESGQTEAVELMTPPLEYSLEPSEYQPYSEYNIHVDVPGFESVNVSGSELLANETSIQPIRMIPLTEGEDFERIVIPAHTLFGDYPEKIPEDEVKPVDDSGEIVLSRVVVPEYVVVHDGVPSDSTAANYYVRYRDYIKNVACSEIYSTWPDSTIRANVLAIMSFTLNRVYTEWCICNRAFRIKKFNYLRQLSAQRAQIGLK
;
A
#
# COMPACT_ATOMS: atom_id res chain seq x y z
N MET A 1 -30.57 -4.04 -0.42
CA MET A 1 -31.11 -4.41 0.91
C MET A 1 -30.30 -5.54 1.57
N GLN A 2 -29.61 -6.38 0.79
CA GLN A 2 -28.68 -7.41 1.28
C GLN A 2 -27.32 -6.84 1.80
N GLU A 3 -26.76 -5.80 1.18
CA GLU A 3 -25.51 -5.17 1.67
C GLU A 3 -25.66 -4.58 3.09
N LYS A 4 -26.76 -3.86 3.35
CA LYS A 4 -27.03 -3.29 4.69
C LYS A 4 -27.26 -4.35 5.79
N SER A 5 -27.69 -5.56 5.41
CA SER A 5 -27.86 -6.67 6.35
C SER A 5 -26.55 -7.44 6.57
N PHE A 6 -25.67 -7.48 5.57
CA PHE A 6 -24.32 -8.03 5.70
C PHE A 6 -23.47 -7.25 6.71
N TRP A 7 -23.47 -5.91 6.63
CA TRP A 7 -22.71 -5.07 7.56
C TRP A 7 -23.18 -5.17 9.02
N ARG A 8 -24.50 -5.32 9.26
CA ARG A 8 -25.04 -5.56 10.61
C ARG A 8 -24.78 -6.96 11.14
N ALA A 9 -24.71 -7.97 10.27
CA ALA A 9 -24.43 -9.34 10.69
C ALA A 9 -22.95 -9.54 11.09
N MET A 10 -22.01 -8.81 10.48
CA MET A 10 -20.61 -8.80 10.89
C MET A 10 -20.39 -8.16 12.28
N GLN A 11 -21.29 -7.31 12.76
CA GLN A 11 -21.09 -6.55 14.01
C GLN A 11 -21.26 -7.37 15.30
N THR A 12 -21.75 -8.62 15.27
CA THR A 12 -22.22 -9.23 16.55
C THR A 12 -21.86 -10.69 16.84
N GLU A 13 -21.49 -11.56 15.90
CA GLU A 13 -21.31 -13.01 16.24
C GLU A 13 -19.96 -13.67 15.92
N ASN A 14 -19.09 -13.12 15.05
CA ASN A 14 -17.72 -13.63 14.81
C ASN A 14 -16.86 -12.54 14.14
N ALA A 15 -16.46 -11.52 14.90
CA ALA A 15 -15.54 -10.49 14.42
C ALA A 15 -14.28 -10.48 15.29
N ASP A 16 -13.13 -10.57 14.65
CA ASP A 16 -11.84 -10.33 15.30
C ASP A 16 -11.56 -8.82 15.33
N ARG A 17 -10.41 -8.44 15.89
CA ARG A 17 -9.96 -7.05 15.93
C ARG A 17 -8.56 -6.91 15.37
N GLY A 18 -8.34 -5.81 14.66
CA GLY A 18 -7.02 -5.34 14.24
C GLY A 18 -6.70 -4.00 14.90
N ARG A 19 -5.44 -3.59 14.87
CA ARG A 19 -5.00 -2.28 15.38
C ARG A 19 -4.60 -1.37 14.24
N LEU A 20 -5.14 -0.15 14.23
CA LEU A 20 -4.75 0.88 13.27
C LEU A 20 -4.01 2.00 13.99
N ARG A 21 -2.87 2.41 13.45
CA ARG A 21 -2.12 3.59 13.88
C ARG A 21 -1.88 4.49 12.68
N VAL A 22 -1.95 5.81 12.85
CA VAL A 22 -1.66 6.77 11.79
C VAL A 22 -0.43 7.58 12.15
N ASP A 23 0.55 7.65 11.23
CA ASP A 23 1.82 8.35 11.43
C ASP A 23 1.90 9.55 10.47
N VAL A 24 1.69 10.78 10.96
CA VAL A 24 1.59 12.01 10.15
C VAL A 24 2.91 12.79 10.13
N THR A 25 3.37 13.14 8.94
CA THR A 25 4.64 13.85 8.69
C THR A 25 4.48 14.94 7.63
N SER A 26 5.30 15.98 7.66
CA SER A 26 5.39 17.00 6.61
C SER A 26 6.16 16.49 5.40
N MET A 27 5.64 16.67 4.19
CA MET A 27 6.31 16.23 2.95
C MET A 27 7.59 17.03 2.65
N LEU A 28 7.58 18.33 2.95
CA LEU A 28 8.71 19.24 2.66
C LEU A 28 9.83 19.10 3.68
N GLU A 29 9.48 19.05 4.97
CA GLU A 29 10.46 19.10 6.06
C GLU A 29 10.80 17.71 6.64
N ASN A 30 10.02 16.67 6.30
CA ASN A 30 10.08 15.33 6.92
C ASN A 30 10.01 15.39 8.46
N THR A 31 9.29 16.38 8.99
CA THR A 31 9.05 16.57 10.42
C THR A 31 7.74 15.90 10.83
N PRO A 32 7.66 15.26 12.01
CA PRO A 32 6.39 14.77 12.55
C PRO A 32 5.43 15.94 12.79
N LEU A 33 4.13 15.73 12.54
CA LEU A 33 3.10 16.74 12.77
C LEU A 33 2.28 16.39 14.01
N GLU A 34 2.47 17.18 15.06
CA GLU A 34 1.69 17.11 16.31
C GLU A 34 0.33 17.79 16.13
N GLY A 35 -0.72 17.26 16.79
CA GLY A 35 -2.03 17.88 16.81
C GLY A 35 -2.87 17.66 15.55
N ALA A 36 -2.47 16.71 14.69
CA ALA A 36 -3.24 16.32 13.52
C ALA A 36 -4.52 15.60 13.93
N LYS A 37 -5.66 16.11 13.47
CA LYS A 37 -6.95 15.50 13.71
C LYS A 37 -7.16 14.36 12.72
N VAL A 38 -7.29 13.15 13.23
CA VAL A 38 -7.50 11.93 12.43
C VAL A 38 -8.90 11.40 12.68
N SER A 39 -9.72 11.27 11.64
CA SER A 39 -11.07 10.71 11.71
C SER A 39 -11.15 9.43 10.89
N ILE A 40 -11.68 8.37 11.48
CA ILE A 40 -11.76 7.04 10.87
C ILE A 40 -13.23 6.67 10.64
N SER A 41 -13.59 6.24 9.43
CA SER A 41 -14.93 5.77 9.07
C SER A 41 -14.87 4.51 8.21
N TYR A 42 -16.00 3.81 8.05
CA TYR A 42 -16.08 2.66 7.14
C TYR A 42 -16.13 3.13 5.69
N THR A 43 -15.49 2.40 4.77
CA THR A 43 -15.54 2.72 3.34
C THR A 43 -16.98 2.80 2.80
N GLY A 44 -17.88 1.93 3.30
CA GLY A 44 -19.30 1.91 2.92
C GLY A 44 -20.19 2.95 3.60
N GLU A 45 -19.73 3.58 4.69
CA GLU A 45 -20.48 4.56 5.48
C GLU A 45 -19.57 5.76 5.85
N PRO A 46 -19.15 6.58 4.86
CA PRO A 46 -18.15 7.62 5.07
C PRO A 46 -18.61 8.74 6.01
N ASP A 47 -19.92 9.00 6.10
CA ASP A 47 -20.51 10.03 6.96
C ASP A 47 -20.51 9.64 8.45
N GLN A 48 -20.27 8.36 8.77
CA GLN A 48 -20.25 7.87 10.14
C GLN A 48 -18.81 7.71 10.63
N VAL A 49 -18.35 8.71 11.39
CA VAL A 49 -17.07 8.64 12.11
C VAL A 49 -17.19 7.62 13.25
N ILE A 50 -16.34 6.61 13.22
CA ILE A 50 -16.26 5.55 14.23
C ILE A 50 -15.35 6.01 15.36
N GLU A 51 -14.20 6.57 14.99
CA GLU A 51 -13.15 6.97 15.92
C GLU A 51 -12.51 8.29 15.47
N GLU A 52 -12.12 9.11 16.45
CA GLU A 52 -11.44 10.39 16.24
C GLU A 52 -10.23 10.46 17.16
N LEU A 53 -9.04 10.61 16.57
CA LEU A 53 -7.75 10.60 17.25
C LEU A 53 -6.99 11.90 16.98
N THR A 54 -5.95 12.14 17.78
CA THR A 54 -5.02 13.26 17.57
C THR A 54 -3.59 12.73 17.64
N THR A 55 -2.68 13.26 16.81
CA THR A 55 -1.27 12.88 16.83
C THR A 55 -0.49 13.54 17.97
N ASP A 56 0.47 12.80 18.52
CA ASP A 56 1.40 13.26 19.55
C ASP A 56 2.62 14.03 18.99
N GLU A 57 3.56 14.39 19.87
CA GLU A 57 4.83 15.07 19.53
C GLU A 57 5.68 14.30 18.50
N SER A 58 5.48 12.98 18.39
CA SER A 58 6.15 12.12 17.41
C SER A 58 5.36 11.99 16.10
N GLY A 59 4.24 12.70 15.97
CA GLY A 59 3.36 12.65 14.80
C GLY A 59 2.57 11.35 14.72
N GLN A 60 2.40 10.63 15.82
CA GLN A 60 1.74 9.32 15.85
C GLN A 60 0.42 9.40 16.60
N THR A 61 -0.61 8.72 16.11
CA THR A 61 -1.82 8.47 16.91
C THR A 61 -1.58 7.32 17.88
N GLU A 62 -2.43 7.18 18.88
CA GLU A 62 -2.55 5.91 19.57
C GLU A 62 -3.03 4.80 18.62
N ALA A 63 -2.71 3.55 18.95
CA ALA A 63 -3.15 2.40 18.17
C ALA A 63 -4.59 2.04 18.59
N VAL A 64 -5.55 2.27 17.71
CA VAL A 64 -6.98 2.01 17.96
C VAL A 64 -7.37 0.63 17.49
N GLU A 65 -8.18 -0.07 18.28
CA GLU A 65 -8.71 -1.39 17.92
C GLU A 65 -10.01 -1.27 17.13
N LEU A 66 -9.99 -1.74 15.89
CA LEU A 66 -11.14 -1.70 14.98
C LEU A 66 -11.57 -3.11 14.61
N MET A 67 -12.84 -3.27 14.25
CA MET A 67 -13.41 -4.57 13.90
C MET A 67 -12.82 -5.09 12.58
N THR A 68 -12.56 -6.38 12.50
CA THR A 68 -12.08 -7.05 11.30
C THR A 68 -12.82 -8.37 11.10
N PRO A 69 -12.85 -8.92 9.86
CA PRO A 69 -13.32 -10.28 9.65
C PRO A 69 -12.46 -11.29 10.43
N PRO A 70 -12.95 -12.52 10.64
CA PRO A 70 -12.17 -13.58 11.29
C PRO A 70 -10.84 -13.87 10.61
N LEU A 71 -9.82 -14.18 11.40
CA LEU A 71 -8.49 -14.55 10.92
C LEU A 71 -8.51 -15.69 9.88
N GLU A 72 -9.42 -16.65 10.06
CA GLU A 72 -9.55 -17.85 9.21
C GLU A 72 -9.73 -17.52 7.73
N TYR A 73 -10.41 -16.41 7.41
CA TYR A 73 -10.64 -16.00 6.02
C TYR A 73 -9.35 -15.67 5.26
N SER A 74 -8.28 -15.33 5.98
CA SER A 74 -6.99 -14.98 5.39
C SER A 74 -6.01 -16.15 5.26
N LEU A 75 -6.25 -17.24 6.01
CA LEU A 75 -5.35 -18.38 6.09
C LEU A 75 -5.66 -19.46 5.04
N GLU A 76 -6.91 -19.54 4.62
CA GLU A 76 -7.38 -20.49 3.61
C GLU A 76 -8.03 -19.73 2.44
N PRO A 77 -7.96 -20.28 1.21
CA PRO A 77 -8.69 -19.70 0.08
C PRO A 77 -10.19 -19.63 0.39
N SER A 78 -10.72 -18.42 0.45
CA SER A 78 -12.10 -18.13 0.82
C SER A 78 -12.72 -17.16 -0.18
N GLU A 79 -14.03 -17.26 -0.38
CA GLU A 79 -14.80 -16.26 -1.15
C GLU A 79 -15.10 -15.01 -0.31
N TYR A 80 -14.91 -15.07 1.01
CA TYR A 80 -15.14 -13.96 1.92
C TYR A 80 -13.91 -13.05 2.01
N GLN A 81 -14.15 -11.74 2.03
CA GLN A 81 -13.11 -10.74 2.19
C GLN A 81 -12.41 -10.90 3.56
N PRO A 82 -11.08 -11.07 3.61
CA PRO A 82 -10.35 -11.35 4.85
C PRO A 82 -9.90 -10.09 5.63
N TYR A 83 -10.25 -8.90 5.16
CA TYR A 83 -9.87 -7.63 5.76
C TYR A 83 -11.06 -6.67 5.78
N SER A 84 -11.01 -5.69 6.69
CA SER A 84 -11.93 -4.55 6.70
C SER A 84 -11.28 -3.34 6.02
N GLU A 85 -12.11 -2.53 5.37
CA GLU A 85 -11.67 -1.30 4.72
C GLU A 85 -12.17 -0.07 5.47
N TYR A 86 -11.23 0.85 5.73
CA TYR A 86 -11.47 2.08 6.45
C TYR A 86 -11.08 3.30 5.61
N ASN A 87 -11.85 4.37 5.76
CA ASN A 87 -11.49 5.70 5.30
C ASN A 87 -10.84 6.46 6.45
N ILE A 88 -9.71 7.08 6.17
CA ILE A 88 -8.93 7.86 7.13
C ILE A 88 -8.85 9.28 6.59
N HIS A 89 -9.40 10.23 7.33
CA HIS A 89 -9.32 11.64 7.03
C HIS A 89 -8.39 12.30 8.03
N VAL A 90 -7.41 13.06 7.52
CA VAL A 90 -6.45 13.80 8.36
C VAL A 90 -6.51 15.29 8.03
N ASP A 91 -6.64 16.08 9.09
CA ASP A 91 -6.71 17.53 9.03
C ASP A 91 -5.72 18.16 10.02
N VAL A 92 -4.93 19.13 9.53
CA VAL A 92 -3.98 19.92 10.34
C VAL A 92 -4.06 21.36 9.86
N PRO A 93 -4.23 22.34 10.77
CA PRO A 93 -4.18 23.75 10.40
C PRO A 93 -2.86 24.10 9.68
N GLY A 94 -2.96 24.69 8.49
CA GLY A 94 -1.79 25.07 7.67
C GLY A 94 -1.29 24.00 6.70
N PHE A 95 -1.94 22.84 6.64
CA PHE A 95 -1.67 21.79 5.66
C PHE A 95 -2.92 21.41 4.87
N GLU A 96 -2.71 20.87 3.66
CA GLU A 96 -3.78 20.33 2.83
C GLU A 96 -4.34 19.07 3.49
N SER A 97 -5.66 19.01 3.67
CA SER A 97 -6.31 17.84 4.27
C SER A 97 -6.16 16.63 3.34
N VAL A 98 -5.88 15.47 3.93
CA VAL A 98 -5.67 14.22 3.19
C VAL A 98 -6.83 13.26 3.49
N ASN A 99 -7.34 12.59 2.46
CA ASN A 99 -8.31 11.51 2.62
C ASN A 99 -7.78 10.23 1.98
N VAL A 100 -7.54 9.22 2.80
CA VAL A 100 -7.16 7.87 2.39
C VAL A 100 -8.39 6.99 2.44
N SER A 101 -8.87 6.53 1.30
CA SER A 101 -10.00 5.61 1.19
C SER A 101 -9.52 4.19 0.91
N GLY A 102 -10.11 3.20 1.59
CA GLY A 102 -9.80 1.78 1.38
C GLY A 102 -8.56 1.28 2.14
N SER A 103 -8.21 1.88 3.28
CA SER A 103 -7.12 1.38 4.13
C SER A 103 -7.50 0.02 4.71
N GLU A 104 -6.69 -0.99 4.44
CA GLU A 104 -6.96 -2.38 4.79
C GLU A 104 -6.47 -2.71 6.21
N LEU A 105 -7.32 -3.41 6.97
CA LEU A 105 -7.00 -3.90 8.30
C LEU A 105 -7.33 -5.38 8.44
N LEU A 106 -6.33 -6.16 8.86
CA LEU A 106 -6.46 -7.60 9.10
C LEU A 106 -6.56 -7.91 10.60
N ALA A 107 -7.16 -9.05 10.91
CA ALA A 107 -7.30 -9.57 12.27
C ALA A 107 -5.95 -9.78 12.97
N ASN A 108 -5.88 -9.39 14.24
CA ASN A 108 -4.73 -9.55 15.14
C ASN A 108 -3.43 -8.86 14.69
N GLU A 109 -3.49 -8.03 13.65
CA GLU A 109 -2.35 -7.32 13.09
C GLU A 109 -2.41 -5.82 13.36
N THR A 110 -1.25 -5.17 13.37
CA THR A 110 -1.13 -3.72 13.55
C THR A 110 -0.78 -3.06 12.23
N SER A 111 -1.73 -2.34 11.66
CA SER A 111 -1.61 -1.56 10.43
C SER A 111 -1.17 -0.14 10.77
N ILE A 112 -0.01 0.31 10.29
CA ILE A 112 0.50 1.68 10.51
C ILE A 112 0.31 2.48 9.23
N GLN A 113 -0.71 3.31 9.09
CA GLN A 113 -0.92 4.17 7.93
C GLN A 113 -0.01 5.41 8.04
N PRO A 114 1.13 5.51 7.31
CA PRO A 114 1.82 6.79 7.28
C PRO A 114 0.92 7.81 6.56
N ILE A 115 1.08 9.10 6.84
CA ILE A 115 0.48 10.24 6.14
C ILE A 115 1.55 11.34 5.98
N ARG A 116 1.69 11.84 4.76
CA ARG A 116 2.62 12.90 4.36
C ARG A 116 1.77 14.05 3.87
N MET A 117 1.75 15.13 4.64
CA MET A 117 0.93 16.30 4.35
C MET A 117 1.75 17.36 3.62
N ILE A 118 1.09 18.07 2.71
CA ILE A 118 1.65 19.18 1.96
C ILE A 118 1.19 20.48 2.64
N PRO A 119 2.10 21.42 2.96
CA PRO A 119 1.71 22.73 3.48
C PRO A 119 0.81 23.48 2.49
N LEU A 120 -0.25 24.11 3.01
CA LEU A 120 -1.19 24.89 2.21
C LEU A 120 -0.45 26.03 1.49
N THR A 121 -0.47 25.98 0.15
CA THR A 121 -0.12 27.11 -0.72
C THR A 121 -1.43 27.67 -1.31
N GLU A 122 -1.51 28.95 -1.66
CA GLU A 122 -2.77 29.54 -2.15
C GLU A 122 -3.34 28.76 -3.35
N GLY A 123 -4.44 28.03 -3.12
CA GLY A 123 -5.07 27.12 -4.07
C GLY A 123 -5.53 25.84 -3.35
N GLU A 124 -6.79 25.80 -2.93
CA GLU A 124 -7.36 24.64 -2.21
C GLU A 124 -7.46 23.42 -3.14
N ASP A 125 -6.60 22.43 -2.91
CA ASP A 125 -6.85 21.05 -3.33
C ASP A 125 -6.62 20.13 -2.11
N PHE A 126 -7.51 19.18 -1.89
CA PHE A 126 -7.32 18.10 -0.92
C PHE A 126 -6.78 16.87 -1.63
N GLU A 127 -5.80 16.21 -1.03
CA GLU A 127 -5.24 14.99 -1.62
C GLU A 127 -6.15 13.80 -1.31
N ARG A 128 -6.71 13.18 -2.36
CA ARG A 128 -7.46 11.93 -2.25
C ARG A 128 -6.59 10.76 -2.67
N ILE A 129 -6.32 9.88 -1.72
CA ILE A 129 -5.65 8.60 -1.90
C ILE A 129 -6.74 7.52 -1.89
N VAL A 130 -6.82 6.74 -2.96
CA VAL A 130 -7.77 5.61 -3.09
C VAL A 130 -6.96 4.34 -3.25
N ILE A 131 -7.06 3.45 -2.27
CA ILE A 131 -6.42 2.14 -2.25
C ILE A 131 -7.45 1.14 -2.82
N PRO A 132 -7.26 0.59 -4.03
CA PRO A 132 -8.03 -0.55 -4.50
C PRO A 132 -7.74 -1.81 -3.68
N ALA A 133 -8.62 -2.80 -3.88
CA ALA A 133 -8.60 -4.09 -3.20
C ALA A 133 -7.24 -4.82 -3.26
N HIS A 134 -7.02 -5.70 -2.29
CA HIS A 134 -5.86 -6.56 -2.24
C HIS A 134 -5.78 -7.51 -3.46
N THR A 135 -4.59 -7.79 -4.00
CA THR A 135 -4.44 -8.57 -5.25
C THR A 135 -4.97 -10.00 -5.14
N LEU A 136 -4.85 -10.60 -3.96
CA LEU A 136 -5.38 -11.94 -3.65
C LEU A 136 -6.92 -12.01 -3.58
N PHE A 137 -7.61 -10.88 -3.49
CA PHE A 137 -9.09 -10.83 -3.41
C PHE A 137 -9.72 -10.15 -4.62
N GLY A 138 -9.12 -9.07 -5.14
CA GLY A 138 -9.65 -8.35 -6.29
C GLY A 138 -9.47 -9.09 -7.60
N ASP A 139 -10.32 -8.76 -8.57
CA ASP A 139 -10.19 -9.26 -9.94
C ASP A 139 -9.18 -8.40 -10.71
N TYR A 140 -8.00 -8.98 -10.93
CA TYR A 140 -6.91 -8.36 -11.67
C TYR A 140 -6.63 -9.15 -12.95
N PRO A 141 -6.34 -8.47 -14.07
CA PRO A 141 -6.01 -9.15 -15.31
C PRO A 141 -4.76 -10.03 -15.10
N GLU A 142 -4.77 -11.22 -15.68
CA GLU A 142 -3.65 -12.15 -15.58
C GLU A 142 -2.32 -11.49 -15.97
N LYS A 143 -1.27 -11.85 -15.21
CA LYS A 143 0.08 -11.44 -15.53
C LYS A 143 0.43 -12.02 -16.89
N ILE A 144 0.86 -11.15 -17.80
CA ILE A 144 1.24 -11.58 -19.16
C ILE A 144 2.40 -12.58 -19.01
N PRO A 145 2.28 -13.81 -19.55
CA PRO A 145 3.33 -14.81 -19.46
C PRO A 145 4.56 -14.28 -20.20
N GLU A 146 5.70 -14.38 -19.54
CA GLU A 146 6.99 -14.06 -20.12
C GLU A 146 7.57 -15.30 -20.80
N ASP A 147 8.21 -15.13 -21.96
CA ASP A 147 8.91 -16.24 -22.60
C ASP A 147 9.94 -16.87 -21.65
N GLU A 148 9.93 -18.20 -21.55
CA GLU A 148 10.82 -19.00 -20.67
C GLU A 148 12.30 -18.79 -21.01
N VAL A 149 12.62 -18.56 -22.28
CA VAL A 149 13.98 -18.34 -22.77
C VAL A 149 14.03 -16.97 -23.44
N LYS A 150 14.90 -16.11 -22.95
CA LYS A 150 15.16 -14.80 -23.57
C LYS A 150 16.25 -14.94 -24.65
N PRO A 151 16.10 -14.28 -25.82
CA PRO A 151 17.19 -14.16 -26.76
C PRO A 151 18.30 -13.30 -26.15
N VAL A 152 19.54 -13.76 -26.23
CA VAL A 152 20.74 -13.14 -25.61
C VAL A 152 21.51 -12.28 -26.63
N ASP A 153 20.86 -11.87 -27.72
CA ASP A 153 21.53 -11.32 -28.91
C ASP A 153 21.68 -9.80 -28.94
N ASP A 154 21.32 -9.08 -27.88
CA ASP A 154 21.49 -7.63 -27.82
C ASP A 154 22.91 -7.25 -27.33
N SER A 155 23.73 -6.79 -28.27
CA SER A 155 25.11 -6.28 -28.13
C SER A 155 25.32 -5.07 -27.19
N GLY A 156 24.40 -4.82 -26.24
CA GLY A 156 24.43 -3.71 -25.29
C GLY A 156 24.07 -4.07 -23.85
N GLU A 157 23.85 -5.34 -23.51
CA GLU A 157 23.46 -5.76 -22.16
C GLU A 157 24.65 -5.65 -21.19
N ILE A 158 24.72 -4.56 -20.42
CA ILE A 158 25.66 -4.44 -19.30
C ILE A 158 25.08 -5.22 -18.13
N VAL A 159 25.23 -6.55 -18.15
CA VAL A 159 25.02 -7.34 -16.94
C VAL A 159 26.05 -6.86 -15.91
N LEU A 160 25.58 -6.30 -14.80
CA LEU A 160 26.46 -5.86 -13.73
C LEU A 160 27.30 -7.06 -13.27
N SER A 161 28.62 -6.89 -13.21
CA SER A 161 29.56 -7.96 -12.81
C SER A 161 29.41 -8.40 -11.36
N ARG A 162 28.63 -7.66 -10.56
CA ARG A 162 28.34 -7.96 -9.16
C ARG A 162 26.90 -7.61 -8.80
N VAL A 163 26.35 -8.42 -7.90
CA VAL A 163 25.06 -8.18 -7.26
C VAL A 163 25.22 -7.05 -6.23
N VAL A 164 24.60 -5.89 -6.48
CA VAL A 164 24.51 -4.74 -5.58
C VAL A 164 23.05 -4.36 -5.36
N VAL A 165 22.62 -4.27 -4.10
CA VAL A 165 21.29 -3.77 -3.75
C VAL A 165 21.20 -2.28 -4.10
N PRO A 166 20.25 -1.84 -4.94
CA PRO A 166 20.13 -0.44 -5.33
C PRO A 166 19.61 0.41 -4.17
N GLU A 167 19.93 1.70 -4.18
CA GLU A 167 19.35 2.66 -3.24
C GLU A 167 17.90 3.00 -3.61
N TYR A 168 17.65 3.23 -4.90
CA TYR A 168 16.34 3.57 -5.46
C TYR A 168 15.93 2.64 -6.59
N VAL A 169 14.63 2.42 -6.72
CA VAL A 169 13.96 1.77 -7.85
C VAL A 169 13.09 2.81 -8.52
N VAL A 170 13.22 2.92 -9.85
CA VAL A 170 12.36 3.79 -10.66
C VAL A 170 11.13 3.00 -11.06
N VAL A 171 9.96 3.52 -10.71
CA VAL A 171 8.68 2.91 -11.07
C VAL A 171 7.95 3.84 -12.02
N HIS A 172 7.50 3.28 -13.13
CA HIS A 172 6.82 4.00 -14.21
C HIS A 172 5.30 3.80 -14.11
N ASP A 173 4.54 4.89 -14.09
CA ASP A 173 3.09 4.92 -13.85
C ASP A 173 2.27 4.77 -15.14
N GLY A 174 2.66 3.82 -15.97
CA GLY A 174 2.12 3.67 -17.31
C GLY A 174 2.52 2.38 -17.99
N VAL A 175 1.95 2.14 -19.16
CA VAL A 175 2.52 1.14 -20.08
C VAL A 175 3.89 1.67 -20.49
N PRO A 176 4.98 0.88 -20.48
CA PRO A 176 6.29 1.51 -20.69
C PRO A 176 6.58 2.03 -22.11
N SER A 177 5.65 1.90 -23.05
CA SER A 177 5.67 2.65 -24.30
C SER A 177 5.12 4.08 -24.17
N ASP A 178 4.51 4.41 -23.03
CA ASP A 178 3.88 5.69 -22.75
C ASP A 178 4.88 6.64 -22.07
N SER A 179 5.50 7.50 -22.86
CA SER A 179 6.44 8.50 -22.36
C SER A 179 5.76 9.64 -21.57
N THR A 180 4.43 9.69 -21.51
CA THR A 180 3.70 10.74 -20.79
C THR A 180 3.45 10.39 -19.32
N ALA A 181 3.61 9.11 -18.96
CA ALA A 181 3.46 8.64 -17.60
C ALA A 181 4.66 9.06 -16.73
N ALA A 182 4.37 9.40 -15.47
CA ALA A 182 5.35 9.88 -14.52
C ALA A 182 6.27 8.74 -14.02
N ASN A 183 7.51 9.11 -13.70
CA ASN A 183 8.50 8.24 -13.08
C ASN A 183 8.69 8.61 -11.62
N TYR A 184 8.69 7.60 -10.76
CA TYR A 184 8.79 7.79 -9.31
C TYR A 184 10.00 7.06 -8.78
N TYR A 185 10.81 7.77 -8.01
CA TYR A 185 12.02 7.26 -7.41
C TYR A 185 11.70 6.81 -5.99
N VAL A 186 11.57 5.50 -5.80
CA VAL A 186 11.21 4.91 -4.51
C VAL A 186 12.43 4.22 -3.93
N ARG A 187 12.68 4.38 -2.63
CA ARG A 187 13.77 3.64 -1.97
C ARG A 187 13.52 2.15 -2.11
N TYR A 188 14.56 1.37 -2.40
CA TYR A 188 14.42 -0.08 -2.64
C TYR A 188 13.67 -0.79 -1.50
N ARG A 189 13.99 -0.47 -0.24
CA ARG A 189 13.32 -1.04 0.94
C ARG A 189 11.82 -0.74 0.94
N ASP A 190 11.43 0.48 0.63
CA ASP A 190 10.04 0.91 0.70
C ASP A 190 9.24 0.35 -0.49
N TYR A 191 9.89 0.21 -1.66
CA TYR A 191 9.33 -0.51 -2.80
C TYR A 191 8.99 -1.97 -2.45
N ILE A 192 9.95 -2.72 -1.88
CA ILE A 192 9.72 -4.13 -1.51
C ILE A 192 8.62 -4.25 -0.47
N LYS A 193 8.57 -3.37 0.55
CA LYS A 193 7.49 -3.34 1.54
C LYS A 193 6.13 -3.13 0.90
N ASN A 194 6.01 -2.13 0.02
CA ASN A 194 4.73 -1.80 -0.62
C ASN A 194 4.24 -2.93 -1.55
N VAL A 195 5.15 -3.56 -2.29
CA VAL A 195 4.81 -4.72 -3.13
C VAL A 195 4.39 -5.90 -2.26
N ALA A 196 5.14 -6.21 -1.19
CA ALA A 196 4.77 -7.29 -0.28
C ALA A 196 3.38 -7.05 0.33
N CYS A 197 3.10 -5.88 0.89
CA CYS A 197 1.79 -5.55 1.45
C CYS A 197 0.64 -5.50 0.41
N SER A 198 0.94 -5.63 -0.89
CA SER A 198 -0.08 -5.72 -1.93
C SER A 198 -0.33 -7.14 -2.39
N GLU A 199 0.65 -8.02 -2.23
CA GLU A 199 0.64 -9.38 -2.78
C GLU A 199 0.48 -10.47 -1.72
N ILE A 200 0.74 -10.17 -0.44
CA ILE A 200 0.66 -11.13 0.66
C ILE A 200 -0.10 -10.56 1.86
N TYR A 201 -0.90 -11.41 2.51
CA TYR A 201 -1.53 -11.06 3.77
C TYR A 201 -0.53 -11.13 4.93
N SER A 202 -0.61 -10.15 5.83
CA SER A 202 0.26 -10.08 7.03
C SER A 202 -0.05 -11.14 8.07
N THR A 203 -1.23 -11.76 8.01
CA THR A 203 -1.68 -12.82 8.92
C THR A 203 -1.03 -14.17 8.65
N TRP A 204 -0.32 -14.31 7.53
CA TRP A 204 0.34 -15.56 7.16
C TRP A 204 1.50 -15.89 8.11
N PRO A 205 1.88 -17.18 8.23
CA PRO A 205 3.03 -17.57 9.03
C PRO A 205 4.31 -16.85 8.60
N ASP A 206 5.18 -16.51 9.56
CA ASP A 206 6.45 -15.80 9.32
C ASP A 206 7.31 -16.48 8.24
N SER A 207 7.38 -17.82 8.22
CA SER A 207 8.09 -18.57 7.18
C SER A 207 7.54 -18.32 5.78
N THR A 208 6.21 -18.19 5.65
CA THR A 208 5.53 -17.94 4.38
C THR A 208 5.75 -16.50 3.93
N ILE A 209 5.66 -15.54 4.84
CA ILE A 209 5.96 -14.13 4.55
C ILE A 209 7.42 -14.00 4.09
N ARG A 210 8.38 -14.59 4.82
CA ARG A 210 9.80 -14.56 4.46
C ARG A 210 10.06 -15.18 3.10
N ALA A 211 9.48 -16.34 2.81
CA ALA A 211 9.64 -17.01 1.52
C ALA A 211 9.15 -16.13 0.35
N ASN A 212 7.97 -15.52 0.49
CA ASN A 212 7.40 -14.63 -0.53
C ASN A 212 8.22 -13.34 -0.68
N VAL A 213 8.63 -12.71 0.42
CA VAL A 213 9.49 -11.51 0.38
C VAL A 213 10.82 -11.82 -0.32
N LEU A 214 11.44 -12.96 -0.03
CA LEU A 214 12.67 -13.40 -0.70
C LEU A 214 12.45 -13.63 -2.20
N ALA A 215 11.30 -14.18 -2.60
CA ALA A 215 10.94 -14.33 -4.02
C ALA A 215 10.75 -12.97 -4.71
N ILE A 216 10.04 -12.03 -4.07
CA ILE A 216 9.86 -10.66 -4.55
C ILE A 216 11.23 -9.98 -4.72
N MET A 217 12.09 -10.04 -3.70
CA MET A 217 13.44 -9.47 -3.75
C MET A 217 14.27 -10.06 -4.88
N SER A 218 14.24 -11.38 -5.04
CA SER A 218 14.97 -12.09 -6.10
C SER A 218 14.51 -11.63 -7.48
N PHE A 219 13.19 -11.51 -7.68
CA PHE A 219 12.61 -11.06 -8.93
C PHE A 219 12.93 -9.60 -9.24
N THR A 220 12.81 -8.70 -8.25
CA THR A 220 13.16 -7.28 -8.40
C THR A 220 14.63 -7.11 -8.76
N LEU A 221 15.52 -7.78 -8.03
CA LEU A 221 16.96 -7.69 -8.25
C LEU A 221 17.36 -8.26 -9.61
N ASN A 222 16.82 -9.42 -10.01
CA ASN A 222 17.06 -10.00 -11.33
C ASN A 222 16.80 -8.98 -12.45
N ARG A 223 15.67 -8.25 -12.36
CA ARG A 223 15.30 -7.24 -13.37
C ARG A 223 16.19 -6.00 -13.38
N VAL A 224 16.71 -5.60 -12.23
CA VAL A 224 17.67 -4.50 -12.14
C VAL A 224 19.00 -4.92 -12.78
N TYR A 225 19.45 -6.16 -12.59
CA TYR A 225 20.74 -6.64 -13.12
C TYR A 225 20.75 -6.91 -14.62
N THR A 226 19.63 -7.33 -15.19
CA THR A 226 19.53 -7.60 -16.64
C THR A 226 19.13 -6.35 -17.43
N GLU A 227 19.16 -5.15 -16.83
CA GLU A 227 18.73 -3.86 -17.42
C GLU A 227 17.42 -3.94 -18.23
N TRP A 228 16.51 -4.84 -17.84
CA TRP A 228 15.39 -5.25 -18.68
C TRP A 228 14.44 -4.08 -18.98
N CYS A 229 14.37 -3.09 -18.08
CA CYS A 229 13.54 -1.91 -18.22
C CYS A 229 14.21 -0.74 -18.97
N ILE A 230 15.51 -0.75 -19.22
CA ILE A 230 16.20 0.35 -19.93
C ILE A 230 16.01 0.21 -21.44
N CYS A 231 15.94 -1.02 -21.96
CA CYS A 231 15.85 -1.29 -23.39
C CYS A 231 14.42 -1.67 -23.81
N ASN A 232 13.52 -0.69 -23.88
CA ASN A 232 12.26 -0.71 -24.66
C ASN A 232 11.33 -1.94 -24.53
N ARG A 233 11.49 -2.81 -23.52
CA ARG A 233 10.60 -3.93 -23.24
C ARG A 233 9.89 -3.71 -21.92
N ALA A 234 8.84 -2.94 -22.11
CA ALA A 234 7.82 -2.58 -21.18
C ALA A 234 7.33 -3.69 -20.22
N PHE A 235 7.67 -3.58 -18.92
CA PHE A 235 6.85 -4.21 -17.88
C PHE A 235 5.52 -3.47 -17.69
N ARG A 236 4.43 -4.18 -17.95
CA ARG A 236 3.08 -3.72 -17.61
C ARG A 236 2.69 -4.30 -16.25
N ILE A 237 2.83 -3.55 -15.17
CA ILE A 237 1.90 -3.71 -14.03
C ILE A 237 0.63 -3.01 -14.47
N LYS A 238 -0.36 -3.76 -14.98
CA LYS A 238 -1.60 -3.18 -15.49
C LYS A 238 -2.32 -2.48 -14.34
N LYS A 239 -2.44 -1.15 -14.45
CA LYS A 239 -3.02 -0.22 -13.46
C LYS A 239 -2.19 -0.08 -12.19
N PHE A 240 -0.98 0.43 -12.34
CA PHE A 240 -0.56 1.47 -11.42
C PHE A 240 -1.32 2.75 -11.83
N ASN A 241 -2.39 3.06 -11.11
CA ASN A 241 -2.92 4.43 -10.98
C ASN A 241 -2.52 4.92 -9.57
N TYR A 242 -1.35 4.46 -9.13
CA TYR A 242 -0.96 4.25 -7.75
C TYR A 242 0.32 5.02 -7.42
N LEU A 243 0.95 5.70 -8.38
CA LEU A 243 2.24 6.28 -8.12
C LEU A 243 2.24 7.72 -7.64
N ARG A 244 1.15 8.48 -7.80
CA ARG A 244 0.92 9.62 -6.89
C ARG A 244 1.00 9.12 -5.44
N GLN A 245 0.55 7.89 -5.22
CA GLN A 245 0.45 7.20 -3.93
C GLN A 245 1.66 6.30 -3.57
N LEU A 246 2.71 6.17 -4.39
CA LEU A 246 3.93 5.45 -3.95
C LEU A 246 4.87 6.34 -3.11
N SER A 247 4.62 7.65 -3.10
CA SER A 247 5.08 8.54 -2.03
C SER A 247 4.15 8.52 -0.80
N ALA A 248 2.92 8.02 -0.98
CA ALA A 248 1.81 8.08 -0.03
C ALA A 248 1.24 6.67 0.29
N GLN A 249 1.98 5.95 1.12
CA GLN A 249 1.36 5.27 2.26
C GLN A 249 0.35 4.15 1.95
N ARG A 250 0.87 2.94 1.77
CA ARG A 250 0.16 1.79 2.35
C ARG A 250 0.61 1.64 3.79
N ALA A 251 -0.31 1.27 4.65
CA ALA A 251 0.01 1.06 6.02
C ALA A 251 1.17 0.05 6.18
N GLN A 252 2.25 0.45 6.84
CA GLN A 252 3.28 -0.48 7.28
C GLN A 252 2.63 -1.38 8.31
N ILE A 253 2.19 -2.56 7.90
CA ILE A 253 1.82 -3.57 8.87
C ILE A 253 3.11 -3.94 9.61
N GLY A 254 3.08 -3.85 10.93
CA GLY A 254 4.22 -4.16 11.80
C GLY A 254 4.57 -5.64 11.67
N LEU A 255 5.33 -6.00 10.64
CA LEU A 255 5.89 -7.33 10.49
C LEU A 255 6.82 -7.58 11.68
N LYS A 256 6.55 -8.67 12.41
CA LYS A 256 7.30 -9.13 13.59
C LYS A 256 8.78 -9.37 13.31
#